data_AF-D4AKJ0-F1
#
_entry.id   AF-D4AKJ0-F1
#
_cell.length_a   1.000
_cell.length_b   1.000
_cell.length_c   1.000
_cell.angle_alpha   90.00
_cell.angle_beta   90.00
_cell.angle_gamma   90.00
#
_symmetry.space_group_name_H-M   'P 1'
#
loop_
_entity.id
_entity.type
_entity.pdbx_description
1 polymer ?
#
loop_
_entity_poly.entity_id
_entity_poly.type
_entity_poly.pdbx_seq_one_letter_code
_entity_poly.pdbx_strand_id
1 'polypeptide(L)'
;MSTMSGFTIINCVIGGQTLSAINGDLSVNVGIVIVACVALFISFFGYRVLYHYEKWAWIPTLISLVVATGFGGKYLANQHTPPPATAVPILSFGGLLAGFLIPWAALSSDYCAYFHPSVNSKHVFAAVYAGLCLPNIPLMILGAAIGGAVPNIPSWSSAYETGSVGGILAAMLASAGGFGKFIIVLLTFSTLGNIAASIYSISLNFQLLLPIFLRVPRAIFAIVFIAIVIPVSIRAAVSFFVSLENFAAVISYWSATFVAIIAIEHVVFRKGDYASYDATIWNDAAALPSGVAAIAAGALSFALVVPCMLQTWFQGPIAKITGDIGFEVAMVLSGILYLPLRALEIKIRKRI
;
A
#
# COMPACT_ATOMS: atom_id res chain seq x y z
N MET A 1 9.81 -5.55 -0.99
CA MET A 1 9.39 -6.20 -2.26
C MET A 1 7.94 -6.71 -2.23
N SER A 2 7.57 -7.61 -1.31
CA SER A 2 6.23 -8.24 -1.29
C SER A 2 5.08 -7.25 -1.10
N THR A 3 5.24 -6.25 -0.23
CA THR A 3 4.28 -5.15 -0.06
C THR A 3 4.01 -4.40 -1.37
N MET A 4 5.06 -4.00 -2.09
CA MET A 4 4.93 -3.32 -3.39
C MET A 4 4.28 -4.20 -4.44
N SER A 5 4.54 -5.50 -4.38
CA SER A 5 3.92 -6.46 -5.29
C SER A 5 2.41 -6.50 -5.08
N GLY A 6 1.94 -6.56 -3.83
CA GLY A 6 0.50 -6.61 -3.54
C GLY A 6 -0.24 -5.30 -3.83
N PHE A 7 0.36 -4.13 -3.53
CA PHE A 7 -0.23 -2.85 -3.97
C PHE A 7 -0.25 -2.71 -5.48
N THR A 8 0.77 -3.23 -6.19
CA THR A 8 0.75 -3.29 -7.66
C THR A 8 -0.40 -4.16 -8.16
N ILE A 9 -0.61 -5.33 -7.55
CA ILE A 9 -1.71 -6.24 -7.89
C ILE A 9 -3.06 -5.53 -7.74
N ILE A 10 -3.28 -4.85 -6.61
CA ILE A 10 -4.50 -4.08 -6.31
C ILE A 10 -4.70 -2.96 -7.34
N ASN A 11 -3.66 -2.18 -7.64
CA ASN A 11 -3.74 -1.11 -8.63
C ASN A 11 -4.07 -1.64 -10.03
N CYS A 12 -3.50 -2.78 -10.44
CA CYS A 12 -3.84 -3.42 -11.71
C CYS A 12 -5.32 -3.85 -11.75
N VAL A 13 -5.85 -4.40 -10.65
CA VAL A 13 -7.27 -4.78 -10.55
C VAL A 13 -8.17 -3.54 -10.64
N ILE A 14 -7.90 -2.50 -9.85
CA ILE A 14 -8.69 -1.26 -9.85
C ILE A 14 -8.65 -0.63 -11.25
N GLY A 15 -7.45 -0.45 -11.82
CA GLY A 15 -7.29 0.10 -13.16
C GLY A 15 -8.03 -0.73 -14.22
N GLY A 16 -7.94 -2.06 -14.13
CA GLY A 16 -8.67 -2.96 -15.03
C GLY A 16 -10.19 -2.86 -14.91
N GLN A 17 -10.72 -2.79 -13.68
CA GLN A 17 -12.15 -2.61 -13.40
C GLN A 17 -12.66 -1.24 -13.89
N THR A 18 -11.88 -0.18 -13.66
CA THR A 18 -12.21 1.17 -14.14
C THR A 18 -12.21 1.21 -15.66
N LEU A 19 -11.21 0.61 -16.32
CA LEU A 19 -11.13 0.58 -17.78
C LEU A 19 -12.26 -0.24 -18.41
N SER A 20 -12.62 -1.40 -17.83
CA SER A 20 -13.72 -2.22 -18.34
C SER A 20 -15.07 -1.51 -18.31
N ALA A 21 -15.25 -0.56 -17.39
CA ALA A 21 -16.51 0.14 -17.19
C ALA A 21 -16.83 1.19 -18.28
N ILE A 22 -15.94 1.42 -19.26
CA ILE A 22 -16.14 2.43 -20.32
C ILE A 22 -17.22 2.00 -21.33
N ASN A 23 -17.15 0.76 -21.82
CA ASN A 23 -18.01 0.29 -22.93
C ASN A 23 -18.66 -1.08 -22.69
N GLY A 24 -18.46 -1.74 -21.54
CA GLY A 24 -19.09 -3.03 -21.22
C GLY A 24 -18.58 -4.24 -22.03
N ASP A 25 -18.02 -4.01 -23.22
CA ASP A 25 -17.44 -5.05 -24.09
C ASP A 25 -16.04 -5.50 -23.64
N LEU A 26 -15.34 -4.68 -22.85
CA LEU A 26 -14.00 -4.99 -22.36
C LEU A 26 -14.10 -5.73 -21.04
N SER A 27 -13.62 -6.98 -20.98
CA SER A 27 -13.57 -7.71 -19.70
C SER A 27 -12.53 -7.12 -18.75
N VAL A 28 -12.77 -7.24 -17.44
CA VAL A 28 -11.84 -6.83 -16.38
C VAL A 28 -10.45 -7.46 -16.59
N ASN A 29 -10.40 -8.72 -17.02
CA ASN A 29 -9.14 -9.44 -17.28
C ASN A 29 -8.32 -8.76 -18.37
N VAL A 30 -8.95 -8.35 -19.47
CA VAL A 30 -8.26 -7.62 -20.55
C VAL A 30 -7.84 -6.24 -20.05
N GLY A 31 -8.68 -5.56 -19.25
CA GLY A 31 -8.33 -4.29 -18.62
C GLY A 31 -7.07 -4.39 -17.75
N ILE A 32 -6.96 -5.43 -16.92
CA ILE A 32 -5.78 -5.71 -16.08
C ILE A 32 -4.52 -5.87 -16.95
N VAL A 33 -4.60 -6.66 -18.02
CA VAL A 33 -3.48 -6.88 -18.94
C VAL A 33 -3.03 -5.57 -19.59
N ILE A 34 -3.96 -4.77 -20.09
CA ILE A 34 -3.66 -3.47 -20.71
C ILE A 34 -2.95 -2.55 -19.71
N VAL A 35 -3.51 -2.38 -18.51
CA VAL A 35 -2.94 -1.51 -17.47
C VAL A 35 -1.54 -1.97 -17.06
N ALA A 36 -1.34 -3.27 -16.84
CA ALA A 36 -0.04 -3.83 -16.47
C ALA A 36 1.02 -3.65 -17.58
N CYS A 37 0.66 -3.90 -18.84
CA CYS A 37 1.56 -3.72 -19.98
C CYS A 37 1.93 -2.26 -20.23
N VAL A 38 0.96 -1.33 -20.12
CA VAL A 38 1.23 0.10 -20.25
C VAL A 38 2.13 0.58 -19.12
N ALA A 39 1.88 0.17 -17.88
CA ALA A 39 2.74 0.53 -16.76
C ALA A 39 4.15 -0.05 -16.88
N LEU A 40 4.29 -1.28 -17.38
CA LEU A 40 5.59 -1.89 -17.70
C LEU A 40 6.34 -1.04 -18.74
N PHE A 41 5.67 -0.64 -19.82
CA PHE A 41 6.27 0.23 -20.83
C PHE A 41 6.74 1.55 -20.23
N ILE A 42 5.91 2.19 -19.38
CA ILE A 42 6.26 3.45 -18.70
C ILE A 42 7.49 3.27 -17.79
N SER A 43 7.61 2.12 -17.11
CA SER A 43 8.70 1.83 -16.19
C SER A 43 10.10 1.84 -16.85
N PHE A 44 10.18 1.66 -18.18
CA PHE A 44 11.46 1.69 -18.91
C PHE A 44 12.02 3.09 -19.15
N PHE A 45 11.21 4.16 -19.01
CA PHE A 45 11.68 5.53 -19.24
C PHE A 45 12.53 6.11 -18.10
N GLY A 46 12.75 5.33 -17.02
CA GLY A 46 13.65 5.67 -15.92
C GLY A 46 13.11 6.75 -14.96
N TYR A 47 13.89 7.04 -13.91
CA TYR A 47 13.45 7.89 -12.80
C TYR A 47 13.07 9.31 -13.22
N ARG A 48 13.77 9.92 -14.18
CA ARG A 48 13.49 11.31 -14.59
C ARG A 48 12.10 11.50 -15.17
N VAL A 49 11.65 10.55 -16.00
CA VAL A 49 10.30 10.60 -16.61
C VAL A 49 9.25 10.31 -15.55
N LEU A 50 9.45 9.29 -14.71
CA LEU A 50 8.54 9.00 -13.59
C LEU A 50 8.42 10.19 -12.65
N TYR A 51 9.53 10.84 -12.29
CA TYR A 51 9.51 12.01 -11.42
C TYR A 51 8.67 13.15 -12.01
N HIS A 52 8.83 13.46 -13.30
CA HIS A 52 8.04 14.49 -13.94
C HIS A 52 6.56 14.11 -14.03
N TYR A 53 6.27 12.85 -14.35
CA TYR A 53 4.91 12.33 -14.37
C TYR A 53 4.24 12.46 -12.99
N GLU A 54 4.83 11.90 -11.94
CA GLU A 54 4.29 11.92 -10.56
C GLU A 54 4.08 13.35 -10.04
N LYS A 55 4.97 14.29 -10.40
CA LYS A 55 4.84 15.70 -10.02
C LYS A 55 3.54 16.33 -10.52
N TRP A 56 3.03 15.90 -11.68
CA TRP A 56 1.88 16.53 -12.33
C TRP A 56 0.63 15.65 -12.41
N ALA A 57 0.77 14.32 -12.35
CA ALA A 57 -0.31 13.36 -12.56
C ALA A 57 -1.45 13.46 -11.52
N TRP A 58 -1.16 13.97 -10.31
CA TRP A 58 -2.17 14.17 -9.29
C TRP A 58 -3.20 15.27 -9.65
N ILE A 59 -2.84 16.27 -10.45
CA ILE A 59 -3.73 17.37 -10.85
C ILE A 59 -4.91 16.87 -11.70
N PRO A 60 -4.71 16.21 -12.86
CA PRO A 60 -5.83 15.70 -13.65
C PRO A 60 -6.62 14.62 -12.91
N THR A 61 -5.96 13.85 -12.04
CA THR A 61 -6.63 12.86 -11.17
C THR A 61 -7.57 13.54 -10.19
N LEU A 62 -7.11 14.59 -9.50
CA LEU A 62 -7.93 15.37 -8.57
C LEU A 62 -9.12 16.01 -9.27
N ILE A 63 -8.91 16.63 -10.43
CA ILE A 63 -9.99 17.21 -11.24
C ILE A 63 -11.00 16.12 -11.61
N SER A 64 -10.54 14.96 -12.05
CA SER A 64 -11.38 13.82 -12.41
C SER A 64 -12.23 13.33 -11.23
N LEU A 65 -11.64 13.25 -10.03
CA LEU A 65 -12.33 12.87 -8.81
C LEU A 65 -13.38 13.92 -8.41
N VAL A 66 -13.04 15.21 -8.45
CA VAL A 66 -13.98 16.31 -8.16
C VAL A 66 -15.17 16.29 -9.14
N VAL A 67 -14.90 16.06 -10.43
CA VAL A 67 -15.95 15.93 -11.45
C VAL A 67 -16.83 14.72 -11.17
N ALA A 68 -16.24 13.55 -10.89
CA ALA A 68 -16.99 12.35 -10.55
C ALA A 68 -17.88 12.55 -9.31
N THR A 69 -17.33 13.15 -8.25
CA THR A 69 -18.08 13.53 -7.05
C THR A 69 -19.16 14.56 -7.37
N GLY A 70 -18.94 15.51 -8.27
CA GLY A 70 -19.93 16.49 -8.68
C GLY A 70 -21.16 15.84 -9.35
N PHE A 71 -20.95 14.92 -10.29
CA PHE A 71 -22.04 14.22 -10.96
C PHE A 71 -22.76 13.19 -10.05
N GLY A 72 -22.02 12.52 -9.17
CA GLY A 72 -22.59 11.57 -8.19
C GLY A 72 -23.12 12.20 -6.89
N GLY A 73 -22.80 13.47 -6.64
CA GLY A 73 -22.89 14.10 -5.31
C GLY A 73 -24.30 14.18 -4.75
N LYS A 74 -25.30 14.40 -5.60
CA LYS A 74 -26.71 14.44 -5.20
C LYS A 74 -27.20 13.14 -4.55
N TYR A 75 -26.54 12.02 -4.84
CA TYR A 75 -26.90 10.72 -4.28
C TYR A 75 -26.18 10.41 -2.96
N LEU A 76 -25.11 11.15 -2.62
CA LEU A 76 -24.34 10.92 -1.39
C LEU A 76 -25.14 11.24 -0.12
N ALA A 77 -26.27 11.95 -0.21
CA ALA A 77 -27.17 12.14 0.92
C ALA A 77 -27.96 10.87 1.28
N ASN A 78 -28.10 9.91 0.35
CA ASN A 78 -28.92 8.70 0.52
C ASN A 78 -28.17 7.60 1.27
N GLN A 79 -27.66 7.91 2.47
CA GLN A 79 -26.86 6.98 3.26
C GLN A 79 -27.70 5.84 3.85
N HIS A 80 -27.17 4.63 3.80
CA HIS A 80 -27.68 3.51 4.58
C HIS A 80 -27.30 3.71 6.05
N THR A 81 -28.23 3.47 6.97
CA THR A 81 -27.94 3.55 8.41
C THR A 81 -27.07 2.37 8.82
N PRO A 82 -25.78 2.59 9.15
CA PRO A 82 -24.94 1.48 9.59
C PRO A 82 -25.40 0.99 10.96
N PRO A 83 -25.13 -0.28 11.30
CA PRO A 83 -25.30 -0.75 12.68
C PRO A 83 -24.42 0.08 13.64
N PRO A 84 -24.76 0.14 14.94
CA PRO A 84 -23.96 0.83 15.93
C PRO A 84 -22.50 0.36 15.88
N ALA A 85 -21.56 1.31 15.88
CA ALA A 85 -20.15 0.98 15.86
C ALA A 85 -19.76 0.26 17.16
N THR A 86 -19.22 -0.96 17.03
CA THR A 86 -18.66 -1.72 18.15
C THR A 86 -17.13 -1.69 18.10
N ALA A 87 -16.45 -2.12 19.16
CA ALA A 87 -15.00 -2.11 19.22
C ALA A 87 -14.34 -2.94 18.10
N VAL A 88 -14.95 -4.07 17.72
CA VAL A 88 -14.40 -5.02 16.74
C VAL A 88 -14.23 -4.39 15.34
N PRO A 89 -15.26 -3.82 14.70
CA PRO A 89 -15.11 -3.12 13.42
C PRO A 89 -14.18 -1.90 13.50
N ILE A 90 -14.18 -1.17 14.62
CA ILE A 90 -13.32 0.01 14.79
C ILE A 90 -11.84 -0.40 14.78
N LEU A 91 -11.46 -1.41 15.57
CA LEU A 91 -10.09 -1.93 15.62
C LEU A 91 -9.68 -2.55 14.28
N SER A 92 -10.56 -3.36 13.69
CA SER A 92 -10.30 -3.99 12.38
C SER A 92 -10.09 -2.94 11.28
N PHE A 93 -10.91 -1.87 11.27
CA PHE A 93 -10.73 -0.76 10.35
C PHE A 93 -9.43 0.01 10.61
N GLY A 94 -9.09 0.26 11.88
CA GLY A 94 -7.81 0.85 12.28
C GLY A 94 -6.61 0.05 11.78
N GLY A 95 -6.63 -1.27 11.93
CA GLY A 95 -5.61 -2.18 11.41
C GLY A 95 -5.49 -2.15 9.87
N LEU A 96 -6.62 -2.02 9.17
CA LEU A 96 -6.64 -1.87 7.71
C LEU A 96 -6.00 -0.53 7.27
N LEU A 97 -6.34 0.57 7.95
CA LEU A 97 -5.72 1.89 7.72
C LEU A 97 -4.21 1.86 7.98
N ALA A 98 -3.81 1.20 9.06
CA ALA A 98 -2.41 1.00 9.39
C ALA A 98 -1.68 0.20 8.30
N GLY A 99 -2.28 -0.89 7.82
CA GLY A 99 -1.76 -1.70 6.72
C GLY A 99 -1.67 -0.96 5.38
N PHE A 100 -2.44 0.11 5.20
CA PHE A 100 -2.34 0.97 4.04
C PHE A 100 -1.22 2.01 4.15
N LEU A 101 -1.09 2.69 5.29
CA LEU A 101 -0.21 3.85 5.44
C LEU A 101 1.20 3.51 5.95
N ILE A 102 1.31 2.65 6.96
CA ILE A 102 2.58 2.36 7.64
C ILE A 102 3.64 1.73 6.72
N PRO A 103 3.30 0.85 5.76
CA PRO A 103 4.32 0.25 4.91
C PRO A 103 5.09 1.27 4.07
N TRP A 104 4.57 2.49 3.90
CA TRP A 104 5.28 3.59 3.27
C TRP A 104 6.58 3.96 4.01
N ALA A 105 6.65 3.72 5.33
CA ALA A 105 7.87 3.91 6.10
C ALA A 105 9.05 3.09 5.54
N ALA A 106 8.80 1.83 5.16
CA ALA A 106 9.82 0.96 4.57
C ALA A 106 10.19 1.37 3.13
N LEU A 107 9.30 2.05 2.41
CA LEU A 107 9.55 2.51 1.04
C LEU A 107 10.27 3.85 0.98
N SER A 108 10.05 4.68 1.99
CA SER A 108 10.60 6.03 2.05
C SER A 108 12.12 6.03 1.90
N SER A 109 12.81 4.98 2.39
CA SER A 109 14.26 4.82 2.26
C SER A 109 14.75 4.81 0.81
N ASP A 110 13.99 4.22 -0.13
CA ASP A 110 14.36 4.13 -1.54
C ASP A 110 14.41 5.53 -2.19
N TYR A 111 13.57 6.44 -1.72
CA TYR A 111 13.44 7.81 -2.24
C TYR A 111 14.29 8.82 -1.47
N CYS A 112 14.43 8.64 -0.16
CA CYS A 112 15.27 9.50 0.68
C CYS A 112 16.75 9.45 0.29
N ALA A 113 17.22 8.36 -0.35
CA ALA A 113 18.57 8.26 -0.90
C ALA A 113 18.90 9.34 -1.95
N TYR A 114 17.90 9.97 -2.56
CA TYR A 114 18.09 11.05 -3.54
C TYR A 114 18.06 12.45 -2.92
N PHE A 115 17.80 12.58 -1.62
CA PHE A 115 17.79 13.89 -0.95
C PHE A 115 19.20 14.36 -0.62
N HIS A 116 19.42 15.67 -0.78
CA HIS A 116 20.68 16.27 -0.39
C HIS A 116 20.81 16.28 1.15
N PRO A 117 21.98 15.97 1.73
CA PRO A 117 22.17 15.91 3.19
C PRO A 117 21.88 17.23 3.93
N SER A 118 21.86 18.37 3.23
CA SER A 118 21.55 19.68 3.83
C SER A 118 20.05 19.95 4.04
N VAL A 119 19.17 19.04 3.60
CA VAL A 119 17.72 19.23 3.75
C VAL A 119 17.31 19.01 5.21
N ASN A 120 16.53 19.94 5.76
CA ASN A 120 16.06 19.87 7.14
C ASN A 120 15.09 18.70 7.37
N SER A 121 15.42 17.80 8.31
CA SER A 121 14.61 16.62 8.64
C SER A 121 13.17 16.94 9.06
N LYS A 122 12.94 18.07 9.74
CA LYS A 122 11.57 18.50 10.12
C LYS A 122 10.72 18.85 8.92
N HIS A 123 11.33 19.44 7.90
CA HIS A 123 10.65 19.74 6.65
C HIS A 123 10.31 18.45 5.91
N VAL A 124 11.27 17.52 5.79
CA VAL A 124 11.00 16.20 5.19
C VAL A 124 9.84 15.50 5.90
N PHE A 125 9.87 15.47 7.24
CA PHE A 125 8.80 14.89 8.05
C PHE A 125 7.44 15.56 7.78
N ALA A 126 7.35 16.89 7.86
CA ALA A 126 6.10 17.61 7.66
C ALA A 126 5.56 17.44 6.23
N ALA A 127 6.43 17.46 5.22
CA ALA A 127 6.05 17.27 3.83
C ALA A 127 5.53 15.85 3.57
N VAL A 128 6.21 14.82 4.08
CA VAL A 128 5.77 13.42 3.95
C VAL A 128 4.48 13.19 4.73
N TYR A 129 4.38 13.67 5.96
CA TYR A 129 3.19 13.53 6.78
C TYR A 129 1.98 14.21 6.15
N ALA A 130 2.12 15.45 5.67
CA ALA A 130 1.06 16.14 4.95
C ALA A 130 0.71 15.43 3.64
N GLY A 131 1.71 14.95 2.88
CA GLY A 131 1.52 14.20 1.65
C GLY A 131 0.79 12.86 1.84
N LEU A 132 0.93 12.23 3.02
CA LEU A 132 0.19 11.03 3.36
C LEU A 132 -1.22 11.36 3.87
N CYS A 133 -1.38 12.31 4.79
CA CYS A 133 -2.68 12.57 5.42
C CYS A 133 -3.65 13.35 4.53
N LEU A 134 -3.18 14.41 3.85
CA LEU A 134 -4.03 15.36 3.12
C LEU A 134 -4.82 14.72 1.97
N PRO A 135 -4.25 13.82 1.14
CA PRO A 135 -5.06 13.12 0.14
C PRO A 135 -5.84 11.94 0.73
N ASN A 136 -5.26 11.16 1.64
CA ASN A 136 -5.90 9.92 2.10
C ASN A 136 -7.15 10.16 2.94
N ILE A 137 -7.13 11.11 3.88
CA ILE A 137 -8.27 11.33 4.78
C ILE A 137 -9.53 11.73 3.98
N PRO A 138 -9.51 12.75 3.10
CA PRO A 138 -10.69 13.10 2.31
C PRO A 138 -11.14 12.01 1.35
N LEU A 139 -10.20 11.27 0.73
CA LEU A 139 -10.54 10.19 -0.20
C LEU A 139 -11.16 8.99 0.52
N MET A 140 -10.71 8.66 1.74
CA MET A 140 -11.33 7.64 2.56
C MET A 140 -12.73 8.04 3.02
N ILE A 141 -12.93 9.31 3.40
CA ILE A 141 -14.26 9.85 3.72
C ILE A 141 -15.17 9.78 2.49
N LEU A 142 -14.68 10.18 1.32
CA LEU A 142 -15.43 10.10 0.06
C LEU A 142 -15.78 8.64 -0.28
N GLY A 143 -14.84 7.71 -0.14
CA GLY A 143 -15.08 6.28 -0.33
C GLY A 143 -16.14 5.72 0.62
N ALA A 144 -16.09 6.10 1.90
CA ALA A 144 -17.11 5.73 2.89
C ALA A 144 -18.49 6.32 2.55
N ALA A 145 -18.54 7.58 2.11
CA ALA A 145 -19.79 8.23 1.69
C ALA A 145 -20.38 7.56 0.44
N ILE A 146 -19.56 7.17 -0.53
CA ILE A 146 -20.00 6.42 -1.71
C ILE A 146 -20.51 5.05 -1.28
N GLY A 147 -19.72 4.29 -0.52
CA GLY A 147 -20.06 2.94 -0.05
C GLY A 147 -21.33 2.90 0.79
N GLY A 148 -21.55 3.89 1.65
CA GLY A 148 -22.77 4.03 2.45
C GLY A 148 -24.01 4.36 1.61
N ALA A 149 -23.86 5.00 0.45
CA ALA A 149 -24.97 5.32 -0.44
C ALA A 149 -25.34 4.18 -1.42
N VAL A 150 -24.37 3.33 -1.78
CA VAL A 150 -24.54 2.23 -2.77
C VAL A 150 -25.81 1.39 -2.53
N PRO A 151 -26.13 0.90 -1.31
CA PRO A 151 -27.30 0.06 -1.08
C PRO A 151 -28.64 0.75 -1.39
N ASN A 152 -28.69 2.08 -1.32
CA ASN A 152 -29.91 2.87 -1.51
C ASN A 152 -30.06 3.42 -2.94
N ILE A 153 -29.11 3.13 -3.83
CA ILE A 153 -29.09 3.63 -5.22
C ILE A 153 -29.03 2.43 -6.16
N PRO A 154 -30.15 2.00 -6.77
CA PRO A 154 -30.20 0.77 -7.57
C PRO A 154 -29.17 0.71 -8.69
N SER A 155 -28.89 1.84 -9.35
CA SER A 155 -27.87 1.90 -10.41
C SER A 155 -26.45 1.70 -9.88
N TRP A 156 -26.12 2.18 -8.68
CA TRP A 156 -24.81 1.97 -8.07
C TRP A 156 -24.67 0.57 -7.49
N SER A 157 -25.75 0.03 -6.91
CA SER A 157 -25.78 -1.36 -6.44
C SER A 157 -25.53 -2.35 -7.57
N SER A 158 -26.24 -2.21 -8.70
CA SER A 158 -26.03 -3.05 -9.88
C SER A 158 -24.63 -2.87 -10.50
N ALA A 159 -24.12 -1.63 -10.52
CA ALA A 159 -22.76 -1.37 -11.00
C ALA A 159 -21.67 -1.94 -10.07
N TYR A 160 -21.94 -2.00 -8.76
CA TYR A 160 -21.07 -2.62 -7.79
C TYR A 160 -20.98 -4.15 -7.97
N GLU A 161 -22.11 -4.81 -8.23
CA GLU A 161 -22.14 -6.26 -8.48
C GLU A 161 -21.39 -6.66 -9.76
N THR A 162 -21.47 -5.83 -10.81
CA THR A 162 -20.90 -6.15 -12.13
C THR A 162 -19.48 -5.65 -12.32
N GLY A 163 -19.12 -4.50 -11.75
CA GLY A 163 -17.85 -3.82 -11.99
C GLY A 163 -17.13 -3.34 -10.73
N SER A 164 -17.64 -3.67 -9.54
CA SER A 164 -17.06 -3.27 -8.26
C SER A 164 -16.82 -1.75 -8.19
N VAL A 165 -15.63 -1.32 -7.77
CA VAL A 165 -15.26 0.11 -7.65
C VAL A 165 -15.32 0.82 -9.00
N GLY A 166 -14.81 0.20 -10.07
CA GLY A 166 -14.83 0.78 -11.42
C GLY A 166 -16.24 0.99 -11.96
N GLY A 167 -17.14 0.03 -11.67
CA GLY A 167 -18.56 0.13 -12.02
C GLY A 167 -19.24 1.31 -11.33
N ILE A 168 -19.01 1.50 -10.02
CA ILE A 168 -19.60 2.65 -9.29
C ILE A 168 -19.14 3.98 -9.89
N LEU A 169 -17.83 4.14 -10.17
CA LEU A 169 -17.32 5.37 -10.78
C LEU A 169 -17.96 5.64 -12.15
N ALA A 170 -18.18 4.60 -12.95
CA ALA A 170 -18.89 4.74 -14.21
C ALA A 170 -20.36 5.12 -14.02
N ALA A 171 -21.05 4.54 -13.03
CA ALA A 171 -22.42 4.88 -12.72
C ALA A 171 -22.58 6.34 -12.22
N MET A 172 -21.61 6.84 -11.44
CA MET A 172 -21.56 8.24 -11.01
C MET A 172 -21.40 9.19 -12.21
N LEU A 173 -20.60 8.81 -13.20
CA LEU A 173 -20.29 9.60 -14.40
C LEU A 173 -21.25 9.36 -15.57
N ALA A 174 -22.23 8.45 -15.44
CA ALA A 174 -23.13 8.07 -16.53
C ALA A 174 -23.89 9.26 -17.12
N SER A 175 -24.30 10.21 -16.27
CA SER A 175 -25.01 11.43 -16.69
C SER A 175 -24.16 12.39 -17.52
N ALA A 176 -22.83 12.28 -17.47
CA ALA A 176 -21.90 13.08 -18.28
C ALA A 176 -21.66 12.50 -19.69
N GLY A 177 -22.26 11.34 -20.01
CA GLY A 177 -22.17 10.72 -21.33
C GLY A 177 -20.73 10.47 -21.78
N GLY A 178 -20.37 10.95 -22.97
CA GLY A 178 -19.03 10.78 -23.55
C GLY A 178 -17.91 11.43 -22.71
N PHE A 179 -18.20 12.54 -22.04
CA PHE A 179 -17.23 13.17 -21.13
C PHE A 179 -16.96 12.29 -19.90
N GLY A 180 -17.99 11.62 -19.36
CA GLY A 180 -17.84 10.65 -18.28
C GLY A 180 -16.88 9.51 -18.65
N LYS A 181 -16.98 8.99 -19.87
CA LYS A 181 -16.05 7.97 -20.39
C LYS A 181 -14.60 8.46 -20.45
N PHE A 182 -14.39 9.71 -20.86
CA PHE A 182 -13.06 10.33 -20.85
C PHE A 182 -12.49 10.43 -19.43
N ILE A 183 -13.30 10.83 -18.46
CA ILE A 183 -12.89 10.90 -17.04
C ILE A 183 -12.53 9.50 -16.49
N ILE A 184 -13.27 8.46 -16.86
CA ILE A 184 -12.94 7.06 -16.49
C ILE A 184 -11.56 6.64 -17.03
N VAL A 185 -11.21 7.05 -18.25
CA VAL A 185 -9.85 6.81 -18.80
C VAL A 185 -8.79 7.53 -17.97
N LEU A 186 -9.01 8.79 -17.60
CA LEU A 186 -8.07 9.54 -16.76
C LEU A 186 -7.88 8.90 -15.38
N LEU A 187 -8.97 8.46 -14.75
CA LEU A 187 -8.93 7.72 -13.48
C LEU A 187 -8.24 6.35 -13.63
N THR A 188 -8.37 5.69 -14.77
CA THR A 188 -7.59 4.48 -15.04
C THR A 188 -6.09 4.80 -15.07
N PHE A 189 -5.70 5.90 -15.74
CA PHE A 189 -4.29 6.28 -15.87
C PHE A 189 -3.66 6.75 -14.56
N SER A 190 -4.44 7.21 -13.59
CA SER A 190 -3.89 7.54 -12.27
C SER A 190 -3.24 6.34 -11.58
N THR A 191 -3.68 5.11 -11.88
CA THR A 191 -3.08 3.88 -11.33
C THR A 191 -1.70 3.57 -11.92
N LEU A 192 -1.42 4.03 -13.15
CA LEU A 192 -0.18 3.73 -13.87
C LEU A 192 1.05 4.30 -13.19
N GLY A 193 0.92 5.46 -12.54
CA GLY A 193 2.01 6.09 -11.78
C GLY A 193 2.52 5.21 -10.66
N ASN A 194 1.59 4.79 -9.80
CA ASN A 194 1.89 3.93 -8.67
C ASN A 194 2.47 2.58 -9.13
N ILE A 195 1.91 1.97 -10.18
CA ILE A 195 2.42 0.70 -10.73
C ILE A 195 3.84 0.90 -11.28
N ALA A 196 4.08 1.92 -12.10
CA ALA A 196 5.40 2.18 -12.69
C ALA A 196 6.45 2.46 -11.59
N ALA A 197 6.12 3.25 -10.58
CA ALA A 197 6.98 3.51 -9.42
C ALA A 197 7.26 2.23 -8.63
N SER A 198 6.26 1.37 -8.45
CA SER A 198 6.42 0.09 -7.77
C SER A 198 7.31 -0.88 -8.55
N ILE A 199 7.13 -1.01 -9.87
CA ILE A 199 8.03 -1.76 -10.75
C ILE A 199 9.46 -1.22 -10.62
N TYR A 200 9.61 0.12 -10.55
CA TYR A 200 10.90 0.75 -10.37
C TYR A 200 11.58 0.26 -9.09
N SER A 201 10.93 0.43 -7.93
CA SER A 201 11.49 0.03 -6.64
C SER A 201 11.76 -1.48 -6.58
N ILE A 202 10.84 -2.32 -7.07
CA ILE A 202 11.00 -3.77 -7.04
C ILE A 202 12.22 -4.21 -7.84
N SER A 203 12.40 -3.68 -9.05
CA SER A 203 13.54 -4.03 -9.89
C SER A 203 14.88 -3.61 -9.28
N LEU A 204 14.93 -2.49 -8.55
CA LEU A 204 16.10 -2.06 -7.78
C LEU A 204 16.35 -2.97 -6.57
N ASN A 205 15.29 -3.32 -5.82
CA ASN A 205 15.38 -4.21 -4.67
C ASN A 205 15.89 -5.61 -5.07
N PHE A 206 15.47 -6.14 -6.23
CA PHE A 206 16.00 -7.41 -6.75
C PHE A 206 17.49 -7.35 -7.06
N GLN A 207 17.99 -6.23 -7.61
CA GLN A 207 19.42 -6.07 -7.89
C GLN A 207 20.25 -6.00 -6.59
N LEU A 208 19.69 -5.46 -5.51
CA LEU A 208 20.35 -5.37 -4.20
C LEU A 208 20.27 -6.66 -3.37
N LEU A 209 19.43 -7.62 -3.74
CA LEU A 209 19.19 -8.82 -2.93
C LEU A 209 20.40 -9.77 -2.91
N LEU A 210 21.06 -9.97 -4.06
CA LEU A 210 22.24 -10.82 -4.16
C LEU A 210 23.27 -10.16 -5.10
N PRO A 211 24.58 -10.28 -4.82
CA PRO A 211 25.63 -9.71 -5.69
C PRO A 211 25.56 -10.17 -7.16
N ILE A 212 25.04 -11.38 -7.41
CA ILE A 212 24.86 -11.91 -8.77
C ILE A 212 23.78 -11.16 -9.56
N PHE A 213 22.76 -10.63 -8.89
CA PHE A 213 21.64 -9.93 -9.53
C PHE A 213 22.01 -8.54 -10.03
N LEU A 214 23.09 -7.95 -9.54
CA LEU A 214 23.67 -6.71 -10.08
C LEU A 214 24.04 -6.83 -11.56
N ARG A 215 24.35 -8.04 -12.04
CA ARG A 215 24.72 -8.29 -13.45
C ARG A 215 23.53 -8.45 -14.37
N VAL A 216 22.33 -8.63 -13.82
CA VAL A 216 21.11 -8.86 -14.61
C VAL A 216 20.50 -7.51 -15.00
N PRO A 217 20.21 -7.28 -16.30
CA PRO A 217 19.53 -6.07 -16.74
C PRO A 217 18.20 -5.88 -16.02
N ARG A 218 18.00 -4.68 -15.49
CA ARG A 218 16.82 -4.31 -14.72
C ARG A 218 15.49 -4.61 -15.44
N ALA A 219 15.47 -4.49 -16.75
CA ALA A 219 14.30 -4.76 -17.58
C ALA A 219 13.80 -6.21 -17.44
N ILE A 220 14.69 -7.18 -17.23
CA ILE A 220 14.32 -8.58 -17.06
C ILE A 220 13.52 -8.77 -15.78
N PHE A 221 13.94 -8.15 -14.67
CA PHE A 221 13.19 -8.19 -13.41
C PHE A 221 11.81 -7.55 -13.56
N ALA A 222 11.69 -6.44 -14.27
CA ALA A 222 10.41 -5.79 -14.52
C ALA A 222 9.45 -6.68 -15.34
N ILE A 223 9.94 -7.33 -16.40
CA ILE A 223 9.15 -8.25 -17.24
C ILE A 223 8.69 -9.47 -16.44
N VAL A 224 9.60 -10.13 -15.71
CA VAL A 224 9.27 -11.30 -14.89
C VAL A 224 8.26 -10.93 -13.80
N PHE A 225 8.45 -9.77 -13.17
CA PHE A 225 7.52 -9.28 -12.17
C PHE A 225 6.11 -9.08 -12.74
N ILE A 226 5.98 -8.42 -13.89
CA ILE A 226 4.67 -8.19 -14.52
C ILE A 226 4.03 -9.49 -15.02
N ALA A 227 4.83 -10.44 -15.53
CA ALA A 227 4.35 -11.76 -15.91
C ALA A 227 3.73 -12.53 -14.73
N ILE A 228 4.21 -12.30 -13.50
CA ILE A 228 3.63 -12.87 -12.27
C ILE A 228 2.42 -12.06 -11.79
N VAL A 229 2.50 -10.72 -11.83
CA VAL A 229 1.42 -9.84 -11.35
C VAL A 229 0.13 -10.05 -12.13
N ILE A 230 0.18 -10.16 -13.46
CA ILE A 230 -1.02 -10.28 -14.30
C ILE A 230 -1.94 -11.45 -13.87
N PRO A 231 -1.48 -12.72 -13.82
CA PRO A 231 -2.36 -13.83 -13.43
C PRO A 231 -2.84 -13.71 -11.98
N VAL A 232 -2.01 -13.17 -11.08
CA VAL A 232 -2.41 -12.97 -9.67
C VAL A 232 -3.48 -11.88 -9.57
N SER A 233 -3.35 -10.77 -10.30
CA SER A 233 -4.38 -9.73 -10.40
C SER A 233 -5.68 -10.25 -10.98
N ILE A 234 -5.63 -11.06 -12.04
CA ILE A 234 -6.83 -11.69 -12.61
C ILE A 234 -7.55 -12.53 -11.53
N ARG A 235 -6.81 -13.32 -10.74
CA ARG A 235 -7.41 -14.10 -9.66
C ARG A 235 -7.95 -13.21 -8.54
N ALA A 236 -7.20 -12.20 -8.13
CA ALA A 236 -7.62 -11.25 -7.10
C ALA A 236 -8.87 -10.46 -7.48
N ALA A 237 -9.07 -10.17 -8.77
CA ALA A 237 -10.24 -9.45 -9.29
C ALA A 237 -11.56 -10.18 -9.07
N VAL A 238 -11.56 -11.52 -8.99
CA VAL A 238 -12.76 -12.34 -8.75
C VAL A 238 -13.37 -12.04 -7.37
N SER A 239 -12.52 -11.82 -6.36
CA SER A 239 -12.93 -11.51 -4.99
C SER A 239 -12.12 -10.33 -4.47
N PHE A 240 -12.27 -9.18 -5.13
CA PHE A 240 -11.40 -8.01 -4.94
C PHE A 240 -11.34 -7.53 -3.49
N PHE A 241 -12.48 -7.27 -2.86
CA PHE A 241 -12.51 -6.77 -1.48
C PHE A 241 -11.92 -7.75 -0.48
N VAL A 242 -12.27 -9.03 -0.59
CA VAL A 242 -11.67 -10.10 0.24
C VAL A 242 -10.15 -10.15 0.05
N SER A 243 -9.68 -10.05 -1.19
CA SER A 243 -8.23 -10.06 -1.48
C SER A 243 -7.54 -8.83 -0.90
N LEU A 244 -8.16 -7.65 -1.02
CA LEU A 244 -7.68 -6.38 -0.50
C LEU A 244 -7.61 -6.39 1.03
N GLU A 245 -8.66 -6.83 1.71
CA GLU A 245 -8.73 -6.90 3.17
C GLU A 245 -7.67 -7.85 3.74
N ASN A 246 -7.61 -9.09 3.23
CA ASN A 246 -6.60 -10.05 3.68
C ASN A 246 -5.17 -9.53 3.44
N PHE A 247 -4.93 -8.90 2.29
CA PHE A 247 -3.64 -8.31 1.97
C PHE A 247 -3.28 -7.18 2.94
N ALA A 248 -4.18 -6.21 3.12
CA ALA A 248 -3.96 -5.06 3.99
C ALA A 248 -3.69 -5.50 5.44
N ALA A 249 -4.41 -6.50 5.93
CA ALA A 249 -4.21 -7.01 7.27
C ALA A 249 -2.85 -7.71 7.44
N VAL A 250 -2.46 -8.61 6.54
CA VAL A 250 -1.13 -9.26 6.62
C VAL A 250 0.01 -8.23 6.55
N ILE A 251 -0.15 -7.23 5.69
CA ILE A 251 0.83 -6.14 5.56
C ILE A 251 0.88 -5.28 6.82
N SER A 252 -0.27 -5.02 7.47
CA SER A 252 -0.31 -4.26 8.71
C SER A 252 0.54 -4.93 9.79
N TYR A 253 0.43 -6.24 9.97
CA TYR A 253 1.17 -6.99 11.00
C TYR A 253 2.68 -6.85 10.85
N TRP A 254 3.21 -7.11 9.65
CA TRP A 254 4.66 -6.99 9.40
C TRP A 254 5.13 -5.54 9.57
N SER A 255 4.34 -4.58 9.06
CA SER A 255 4.72 -3.17 9.09
C SER A 255 4.72 -2.61 10.52
N ALA A 256 3.82 -3.11 11.37
CA ALA A 256 3.79 -2.82 12.80
C ALA A 256 5.06 -3.30 13.49
N THR A 257 5.48 -4.54 13.22
CA THR A 257 6.72 -5.11 13.72
C THR A 257 7.93 -4.27 13.29
N PHE A 258 7.99 -3.92 12.00
CA PHE A 258 9.09 -3.13 11.43
C PHE A 258 9.23 -1.77 12.11
N VAL A 259 8.12 -1.03 12.23
CA VAL A 259 8.15 0.31 12.84
C VAL A 259 8.46 0.23 14.33
N ALA A 260 7.92 -0.74 15.06
CA ALA A 260 8.23 -0.92 16.49
C ALA A 260 9.73 -1.17 16.72
N ILE A 261 10.35 -2.05 15.93
CA ILE A 261 11.78 -2.36 16.03
C ILE A 261 12.62 -1.11 15.71
N ILE A 262 12.34 -0.41 14.61
CA ILE A 262 13.09 0.80 14.24
C ILE A 262 12.91 1.90 15.29
N ALA A 263 11.70 2.10 15.80
CA ALA A 263 11.43 3.10 16.83
C ALA A 263 12.24 2.82 18.10
N ILE A 264 12.29 1.56 18.56
CA ILE A 264 13.07 1.19 19.74
C ILE A 264 14.58 1.30 19.49
N GLU A 265 15.06 0.87 18.31
CA GLU A 265 16.47 1.04 17.93
C GLU A 265 16.88 2.51 18.01
N HIS A 266 16.06 3.40 17.44
CA HIS A 266 16.34 4.81 17.42
C HIS A 266 16.23 5.47 18.80
N VAL A 267 15.13 5.23 19.51
CA VAL A 267 14.81 5.95 20.77
C VAL A 267 15.59 5.38 21.96
N VAL A 268 15.71 4.05 22.09
CA VAL A 268 16.29 3.42 23.28
C VAL A 268 17.79 3.19 23.12
N PHE A 269 18.21 2.53 22.05
CA PHE A 269 19.62 2.16 21.87
C PHE A 269 20.48 3.31 21.35
N ARG A 270 19.92 4.09 20.41
CA ARG A 270 20.59 5.25 19.82
C ARG A 270 20.21 6.58 20.45
N LYS A 271 19.35 6.57 21.46
CA LYS A 271 18.97 7.75 22.28
C LYS A 271 18.45 8.95 21.46
N GLY A 272 17.85 8.69 20.30
CA GLY A 272 17.37 9.72 19.39
C GLY A 272 18.47 10.45 18.62
N ASP A 273 19.72 9.95 18.65
CA ASP A 273 20.84 10.58 17.95
C ASP A 273 20.98 10.06 16.52
N TYR A 274 20.67 10.93 15.56
CA TYR A 274 20.85 10.66 14.13
C TYR A 274 22.33 10.56 13.72
N ALA A 275 23.27 11.15 14.45
CA ALA A 275 24.70 11.06 14.15
C ALA A 275 25.27 9.66 14.46
N SER A 276 24.54 8.84 15.20
CA SER A 276 24.93 7.45 15.48
C SER A 276 24.89 6.53 14.24
N TYR A 277 24.19 6.94 13.18
CA TYR A 277 24.12 6.18 11.93
C TYR A 277 25.29 6.55 11.03
N ASP A 278 26.30 5.69 10.99
CA ASP A 278 27.44 5.86 10.08
C ASP A 278 27.07 5.43 8.66
N ALA A 279 26.94 6.42 7.77
CA ALA A 279 26.63 6.19 6.37
C ALA A 279 27.81 5.59 5.59
N THR A 280 29.03 5.61 6.10
CA THR A 280 30.23 5.13 5.39
C THR A 280 30.32 3.60 5.36
N ILE A 281 29.75 2.92 6.35
CA ILE A 281 29.78 1.46 6.50
C ILE A 281 28.61 0.75 5.79
N TRP A 282 27.83 1.45 4.97
CA TRP A 282 26.59 0.93 4.36
C TRP A 282 26.79 -0.35 3.53
N ASN A 283 27.99 -0.57 2.98
CA ASN A 283 28.34 -1.74 2.17
C ASN A 283 29.33 -2.70 2.86
N ASP A 284 29.52 -2.58 4.18
CA ASP A 284 30.37 -3.47 4.97
C ASP A 284 29.54 -4.33 5.91
N ALA A 285 29.27 -5.57 5.49
CA ALA A 285 28.48 -6.53 6.26
C ALA A 285 29.09 -6.86 7.63
N ALA A 286 30.41 -6.77 7.80
CA ALA A 286 31.07 -7.07 9.07
C ALA A 286 30.95 -5.90 10.07
N ALA A 287 30.90 -4.66 9.55
CA ALA A 287 30.70 -3.46 10.35
C ALA A 287 29.24 -3.28 10.78
N LEU A 288 28.27 -3.73 9.98
CA LEU A 288 26.84 -3.57 10.26
C LEU A 288 26.33 -4.48 11.40
N PRO A 289 25.27 -4.07 12.13
CA PRO A 289 24.48 -4.93 13.02
C PRO A 289 24.05 -6.24 12.34
N SER A 290 23.94 -7.34 13.09
CA SER A 290 23.71 -8.66 12.47
C SER A 290 22.27 -8.81 11.99
N GLY A 291 21.36 -7.96 12.49
CA GLY A 291 19.93 -8.02 12.20
C GLY A 291 19.21 -9.21 12.86
N VAL A 292 19.94 -10.13 13.50
CA VAL A 292 19.36 -11.34 14.10
C VAL A 292 18.38 -10.99 15.22
N ALA A 293 18.70 -9.99 16.05
CA ALA A 293 17.79 -9.54 17.11
C ALA A 293 16.46 -9.01 16.55
N ALA A 294 16.52 -8.23 15.46
CA ALA A 294 15.34 -7.68 14.79
C ALA A 294 14.50 -8.80 14.13
N ILE A 295 15.15 -9.71 13.40
CA ILE A 295 14.48 -10.83 12.73
C ILE A 295 13.85 -11.77 13.76
N ALA A 296 14.56 -12.09 14.84
CA ALA A 296 14.05 -12.96 15.90
C ALA A 296 12.89 -12.32 16.67
N ALA A 297 13.00 -11.03 17.04
CA ALA A 297 11.90 -10.30 17.68
C ALA A 297 10.66 -10.26 16.79
N GLY A 298 10.86 -10.02 15.49
CA GLY A 298 9.78 -10.06 14.52
C GLY A 298 9.15 -11.44 14.41
N ALA A 299 9.93 -12.47 14.15
CA ALA A 299 9.42 -13.84 13.99
C ALA A 299 8.72 -14.36 15.25
N LEU A 300 9.28 -14.12 16.44
CA LEU A 300 8.68 -14.53 17.71
C LEU A 300 7.37 -13.80 17.99
N SER A 301 7.21 -12.54 17.54
CA SER A 301 5.94 -11.83 17.70
C SER A 301 4.77 -12.54 16.98
N PHE A 302 5.04 -13.24 15.87
CA PHE A 302 4.01 -13.95 15.12
C PHE A 302 3.38 -15.11 15.91
N ALA A 303 4.04 -15.61 16.95
CA ALA A 303 3.47 -16.62 17.84
C ALA A 303 2.15 -16.15 18.50
N LEU A 304 2.01 -14.84 18.77
CA LEU A 304 0.79 -14.26 19.33
C LEU A 304 -0.05 -13.49 18.29
N VAL A 305 0.56 -12.99 17.22
CA VAL A 305 -0.20 -12.36 16.11
C VAL A 305 -1.13 -13.37 15.43
N VAL A 306 -0.65 -14.59 15.16
CA VAL A 306 -1.45 -15.62 14.48
C VAL A 306 -2.72 -15.98 15.27
N PRO A 307 -2.70 -16.23 16.59
CA PRO A 307 -3.93 -16.41 17.36
C PRO A 307 -4.88 -15.19 17.42
N CYS A 308 -4.37 -14.00 17.13
CA CYS A 308 -5.08 -12.72 17.20
C CYS A 308 -5.58 -12.21 15.84
N MET A 309 -5.24 -12.87 14.73
CA MET A 309 -5.66 -12.46 13.39
C MET A 309 -7.07 -12.94 13.05
N LEU A 310 -7.84 -12.06 12.40
CA LEU A 310 -9.18 -12.36 11.90
C LEU A 310 -9.17 -12.22 10.37
N GLN A 311 -8.80 -13.29 9.68
CA GLN A 311 -8.74 -13.36 8.23
C GLN A 311 -9.79 -14.33 7.68
N THR A 312 -10.15 -14.15 6.41
CA THR A 312 -11.14 -15.03 5.75
C THR A 312 -10.68 -16.49 5.66
N TRP A 313 -9.37 -16.72 5.56
CA TRP A 313 -8.76 -18.05 5.49
C TRP A 313 -8.37 -18.61 6.86
N PHE A 314 -8.29 -17.78 7.89
CA PHE A 314 -7.98 -18.20 9.24
C PHE A 314 -8.50 -17.22 10.28
N GLN A 315 -9.24 -17.76 11.24
CA GLN A 315 -9.74 -17.01 12.39
C GLN A 315 -9.10 -17.56 13.66
N GLY A 316 -8.24 -16.75 14.27
CA GLY A 316 -7.57 -17.10 15.51
C GLY A 316 -8.53 -17.18 16.71
N PRO A 317 -8.23 -18.02 17.72
CA PRO A 317 -9.11 -18.21 18.88
C PRO A 317 -9.34 -16.92 19.68
N ILE A 318 -8.35 -16.03 19.75
CA ILE A 318 -8.47 -14.73 20.44
C ILE A 318 -9.27 -13.75 19.57
N ALA A 319 -9.04 -13.80 18.26
CA ALA A 319 -9.70 -12.92 17.29
C ALA A 319 -11.22 -13.12 17.22
N LYS A 320 -11.71 -14.32 17.53
CA LYS A 320 -13.16 -14.63 17.63
C LYS A 320 -13.91 -13.76 18.63
N ILE A 321 -13.22 -13.33 19.68
CA ILE A 321 -13.81 -12.56 20.79
C ILE A 321 -13.48 -11.07 20.62
N THR A 322 -12.25 -10.77 20.20
CA THR A 322 -11.68 -9.42 20.24
C THR A 322 -11.72 -8.67 18.91
N GLY A 323 -11.97 -9.37 17.79
CA GLY A 323 -11.76 -8.82 16.46
C GLY A 323 -10.33 -9.02 15.96
N ASP A 324 -9.98 -8.40 14.83
CA ASP A 324 -8.59 -8.38 14.38
C ASP A 324 -7.77 -7.41 15.22
N ILE A 325 -6.95 -7.94 16.13
CA ILE A 325 -5.99 -7.16 16.93
C ILE A 325 -4.53 -7.55 16.62
N GLY A 326 -4.31 -8.21 15.47
CA GLY A 326 -2.98 -8.69 15.09
C GLY A 326 -1.97 -7.54 14.92
N PHE A 327 -2.43 -6.36 14.52
CA PHE A 327 -1.62 -5.17 14.34
C PHE A 327 -1.03 -4.66 15.67
N GLU A 328 -1.89 -4.44 16.66
CA GLU A 328 -1.53 -3.93 17.98
C GLU A 328 -0.60 -4.90 18.70
N VAL A 329 -0.93 -6.20 18.61
CA VAL A 329 -0.11 -7.28 19.17
C VAL A 329 1.26 -7.32 18.48
N ALA A 330 1.31 -7.22 17.15
CA ALA A 330 2.57 -7.20 16.40
C ALA A 330 3.46 -6.01 16.84
N MET A 331 2.88 -4.81 16.98
CA MET A 331 3.60 -3.61 17.41
C MET A 331 4.19 -3.77 18.82
N VAL A 332 3.35 -4.13 19.79
CA VAL A 332 3.75 -4.18 21.20
C VAL A 332 4.70 -5.35 21.46
N LEU A 333 4.37 -6.54 20.97
CA LEU A 333 5.14 -7.74 21.27
C LEU A 333 6.51 -7.72 20.61
N SER A 334 6.60 -7.29 19.36
CA SER A 334 7.91 -7.14 18.69
C SER A 334 8.79 -6.13 19.41
N GLY A 335 8.19 -5.03 19.91
CA GLY A 335 8.92 -4.04 20.66
C GLY A 335 9.48 -4.57 21.99
N ILE A 336 8.64 -5.26 22.77
CA ILE A 336 9.03 -5.89 24.04
C ILE A 336 10.12 -6.94 23.82
N LEU A 337 10.01 -7.76 22.76
CA LEU A 337 10.99 -8.80 22.46
C LEU A 337 12.30 -8.23 21.92
N TYR A 338 12.25 -7.12 21.18
CA TYR A 338 13.44 -6.52 20.60
C TYR A 338 14.39 -5.96 21.66
N LEU A 339 13.87 -5.37 22.75
CA LEU A 339 14.67 -4.83 23.85
C LEU A 339 15.71 -5.81 24.41
N PRO A 340 15.35 -6.99 24.95
CA PRO A 340 16.32 -7.93 25.51
C PRO A 340 17.21 -8.55 24.42
N LEU A 341 16.68 -8.85 23.23
CA LEU A 341 17.44 -9.46 22.14
C LEU A 341 18.53 -8.51 21.62
N ARG A 342 18.21 -7.23 21.48
CA ARG A 342 19.16 -6.22 21.03
C ARG A 342 20.20 -5.89 22.10
N ALA A 343 19.81 -5.83 23.37
CA ALA A 343 20.75 -5.68 24.47
C ALA A 343 21.76 -6.84 24.54
N LEU A 344 21.30 -8.07 24.29
CA LEU A 344 22.16 -9.25 24.21
C LEU A 344 23.12 -9.18 23.01
N GLU A 345 22.62 -8.78 21.83
CA GLU A 345 23.45 -8.61 20.63
C GLU A 345 24.58 -7.60 20.87
N ILE A 346 24.26 -6.45 21.45
CA ILE A 346 25.25 -5.41 21.79
C ILE A 346 26.26 -5.95 22.80
N LYS A 347 25.81 -6.71 23.80
CA LYS A 347 26.72 -7.33 24.80
C LYS A 347 27.69 -8.32 24.15
N ILE A 348 27.23 -9.11 23.19
CA ILE A 348 28.05 -10.10 22.47
C ILE A 348 29.02 -9.41 21.51
N ARG A 349 28.56 -8.43 20.73
CA ARG A 349 29.36 -7.75 19.70
C ARG A 349 30.20 -6.58 20.22
N LYS A 350 29.88 -6.08 21.42
CA LYS A 350 30.46 -4.88 22.05
C LYS A 350 30.38 -3.61 21.17
N ARG A 351 29.39 -3.56 20.26
CA ARG A 351 29.15 -2.47 19.31
C ARG A 351 27.64 -2.32 19.09
N ILE A 352 27.20 -1.09 18.79
CA ILE A 352 25.82 -0.75 18.43
C ILE A 352 25.66 -0.85 16.92
#